data_AF-A0A3L7W4S2-F1
#
_entry.id   AF-A0A3L7W4S2-F1
#
_cell.length_a   1.000
_cell.length_b   1.000
_cell.length_c   1.000
_cell.angle_alpha   90.00
_cell.angle_beta   90.00
_cell.angle_gamma   90.00
#
_symmetry.space_group_name_H-M   'P 1'
#
loop_
_entity.id
_entity.type
_entity.pdbx_description
1 polymer ?
#
loop_
_entity_poly.entity_id
_entity_poly.type
_entity_poly.pdbx_seq_one_letter_code
_entity_poly.pdbx_strand_id
1 'polypeptide(L)'
;MVTARGAPAAAEPGVAVPEPTTVELLAFALELAELADATTLPHYRSDPEAWRKADGSFVTVADTQTEHELRAHIASKFPEHRILGEEEGQTLPPMPTEPSAEDTSTFEWVLDPIDGTHNFMRG
;
A
#
# COMPACT_ATOMS: atom_id res chain seq x y z
N MET A 1 -5.64 -7.10 -2.55
CA MET A 1 -6.54 -5.97 -2.85
C MET A 1 -5.84 -4.64 -2.57
N VAL A 2 -5.92 -3.64 -3.47
CA VAL A 2 -5.37 -2.27 -3.22
C VAL A 2 -6.52 -1.27 -3.22
N THR A 3 -6.67 -0.48 -2.15
CA THR A 3 -7.71 0.58 -2.09
C THR A 3 -7.14 1.88 -1.54
N ALA A 4 -7.54 3.02 -2.11
CA ALA A 4 -7.31 4.34 -1.53
C ALA A 4 -8.60 4.85 -0.87
N ARG A 5 -8.47 5.41 0.34
CA ARG A 5 -9.56 6.10 1.05
C ARG A 5 -9.10 7.51 1.37
N GLY A 6 -9.94 8.51 1.07
CA GLY A 6 -9.73 9.86 1.56
C GLY A 6 -11.03 10.67 1.56
N ALA A 7 -11.05 11.71 2.38
CA ALA A 7 -12.15 12.68 2.46
C ALA A 7 -11.62 14.06 2.07
N PRO A 8 -12.32 14.85 1.25
CA PRO A 8 -11.85 16.17 0.87
C PRO A 8 -11.78 17.07 2.11
N ALA A 9 -10.59 17.56 2.45
CA ALA A 9 -10.44 18.63 3.43
C ALA A 9 -10.93 19.95 2.82
N ALA A 10 -11.59 20.79 3.64
CA ALA A 10 -11.92 22.15 3.23
C ALA A 10 -10.62 22.97 3.10
N ALA A 11 -10.33 23.44 1.88
CA ALA A 11 -9.08 24.14 1.57
C ALA A 11 -9.01 25.54 2.22
N GLU A 12 -7.96 25.80 3.00
CA GLU A 12 -7.53 27.14 3.43
C GLU A 12 -6.59 27.76 2.37
N PRO A 13 -6.57 29.10 2.17
CA PRO A 13 -5.93 29.72 1.02
C PRO A 13 -4.43 29.97 1.24
N GLY A 14 -3.59 29.01 0.87
CA GLY A 14 -2.14 29.18 0.77
C GLY A 14 -1.53 28.08 -0.09
N VAL A 15 -1.28 28.38 -1.38
CA VAL A 15 -0.70 27.50 -2.43
C VAL A 15 -0.92 26.00 -2.17
N ALA A 16 -2.19 25.57 -2.21
CA ALA A 16 -2.52 24.15 -2.13
C ALA A 16 -2.01 23.45 -3.40
N VAL A 17 -1.19 22.41 -3.23
CA VAL A 17 -1.04 21.39 -4.28
C VAL A 17 -2.45 20.83 -4.52
N PRO A 18 -2.95 20.77 -5.76
CA PRO A 18 -4.29 20.25 -5.99
C PRO A 18 -4.33 18.80 -5.52
N GLU A 19 -5.28 18.50 -4.61
CA GLU A 19 -5.57 17.14 -4.17
C GLU A 19 -5.79 16.23 -5.39
N PRO A 20 -5.27 15.00 -5.40
CA PRO A 20 -5.45 14.09 -6.52
C PRO A 20 -6.93 13.79 -6.73
N THR A 21 -7.36 13.82 -7.98
CA THR A 21 -8.72 13.47 -8.37
C THR A 21 -8.97 11.97 -8.19
N THR A 22 -10.23 11.58 -8.07
CA THR A 22 -10.61 10.16 -8.03
C THR A 22 -10.12 9.38 -9.26
N VAL A 23 -10.04 10.02 -10.42
CA VAL A 23 -9.53 9.40 -11.66
C VAL A 23 -8.03 9.13 -11.57
N GLU A 24 -7.26 10.06 -11.01
CA GLU A 24 -5.81 9.87 -10.80
C GLU A 24 -5.53 8.80 -9.75
N LEU A 25 -6.29 8.78 -8.65
CA LEU A 25 -6.19 7.73 -7.64
C LEU A 25 -6.56 6.35 -8.20
N LEU A 26 -7.60 6.27 -9.03
CA LEU A 26 -8.00 5.02 -9.68
C LEU A 26 -6.93 4.55 -10.68
N ALA A 27 -6.41 5.44 -11.53
CA ALA A 27 -5.34 5.11 -12.46
C ALA A 27 -4.12 4.57 -11.72
N PHE A 28 -3.74 5.23 -10.62
CA PHE A 28 -2.62 4.75 -9.81
C PHE A 28 -2.91 3.43 -9.08
N ALA A 29 -4.14 3.21 -8.59
CA ALA A 29 -4.50 1.93 -8.00
C ALA A 29 -4.41 0.78 -9.02
N LEU A 30 -4.69 1.03 -10.30
CA LEU A 30 -4.49 0.05 -11.37
C LEU A 30 -3.01 -0.20 -11.65
N GLU A 31 -2.17 0.85 -11.69
CA GLU A 31 -0.71 0.72 -11.79
C GLU A 31 -0.14 -0.15 -10.65
N LEU A 32 -0.62 0.08 -9.42
CA LEU A 32 -0.24 -0.72 -8.25
C LEU A 32 -0.69 -2.18 -8.36
N ALA A 33 -1.88 -2.44 -8.92
CA ALA A 33 -2.36 -3.80 -9.14
C ALA A 33 -1.49 -4.55 -10.16
N GLU A 34 -1.11 -3.90 -11.26
CA GLU A 34 -0.19 -4.48 -12.25
C GLU A 34 1.20 -4.77 -11.65
N LEU A 35 1.70 -3.88 -10.80
CA LEU A 35 2.94 -4.10 -10.07
C LEU A 35 2.82 -5.32 -9.15
N ALA A 36 1.75 -5.42 -8.36
CA ALA A 36 1.51 -6.56 -7.49
C ALA A 36 1.43 -7.89 -8.26
N ASP A 37 0.77 -7.91 -9.41
CA ASP A 37 0.72 -9.10 -10.28
C ASP A 37 2.14 -9.48 -10.76
N ALA A 38 2.94 -8.51 -11.19
CA ALA A 38 4.30 -8.74 -11.65
C ALA A 38 5.23 -9.28 -10.55
N THR A 39 5.04 -8.84 -9.30
CA THR A 39 5.82 -9.25 -8.13
C THR A 39 5.39 -10.61 -7.60
N THR A 40 4.09 -10.92 -7.59
CA THR A 40 3.55 -12.17 -7.04
C THR A 40 3.62 -13.35 -8.03
N LEU A 41 3.45 -13.11 -9.33
CA LEU A 41 3.36 -14.17 -10.34
C LEU A 41 4.60 -15.09 -10.42
N PRO A 42 5.85 -14.60 -10.27
CA PRO A 42 7.04 -15.47 -10.22
C PRO A 42 7.02 -16.49 -9.07
N HIS A 43 6.30 -16.18 -7.98
CA HIS A 43 6.16 -17.05 -6.81
C HIS A 43 4.98 -18.02 -6.94
N TYR A 44 4.04 -17.77 -7.85
CA TYR A 44 2.90 -18.65 -8.08
C TYR A 44 3.33 -20.04 -8.57
N ARG A 45 2.88 -21.10 -7.90
CA ARG A 45 3.25 -22.52 -8.16
C ARG A 45 4.74 -22.84 -7.97
N SER A 46 5.49 -21.96 -7.31
CA SER A 46 6.78 -22.31 -6.71
C SER A 46 6.56 -22.91 -5.31
N ASP A 47 7.57 -23.57 -4.73
CA ASP A 47 7.53 -24.01 -3.32
C ASP A 47 7.73 -22.76 -2.43
N PRO A 48 6.66 -22.15 -1.88
CA PRO A 48 6.76 -20.83 -1.30
C PRO A 48 7.34 -20.94 0.11
N GLU A 49 8.43 -20.23 0.35
CA GLU A 49 8.91 -20.03 1.71
C GLU A 49 7.86 -19.20 2.47
N ALA A 50 7.29 -19.81 3.51
CA ALA A 50 6.19 -19.25 4.28
C ALA A 50 6.48 -19.30 5.78
N TRP A 51 6.09 -18.24 6.47
CA TRP A 51 6.19 -18.10 7.92
C TRP A 51 4.79 -17.98 8.52
N ARG A 52 4.66 -18.38 9.79
CA ARG A 52 3.40 -18.29 10.51
C ARG A 52 3.41 -17.06 11.42
N LYS A 53 2.43 -16.18 11.28
CA LYS A 53 2.20 -15.02 12.14
C LYS A 53 1.67 -15.46 13.52
N ALA A 54 1.72 -14.56 14.49
CA ALA A 54 1.32 -14.83 15.87
C ALA A 54 -0.17 -15.18 16.02
N ASP A 55 -1.01 -14.68 15.12
CA ASP A 55 -2.45 -14.95 15.04
C ASP A 55 -2.80 -16.28 14.32
N GLY A 56 -1.79 -16.97 13.78
CA GLY A 56 -1.94 -18.25 13.08
C GLY A 56 -2.11 -18.15 11.57
N SER A 57 -2.14 -16.95 10.99
CA SER A 57 -2.10 -16.74 9.54
C SER A 57 -0.69 -17.00 8.97
N PHE A 58 -0.58 -17.10 7.65
CA PHE A 58 0.70 -17.32 6.95
C PHE A 58 1.07 -16.09 6.14
N VAL A 59 2.37 -15.81 6.09
CA VAL A 59 2.99 -14.79 5.23
C VAL A 59 4.06 -15.47 4.39
N THR A 60 4.14 -15.15 3.11
CA THR A 60 5.19 -15.65 2.20
C THR A 60 6.15 -14.55 1.81
N VAL A 61 7.27 -14.94 1.17
CA VAL A 61 8.18 -13.99 0.52
C VAL A 61 7.44 -13.09 -0.48
N ALA A 62 6.45 -13.63 -1.18
CA ALA A 62 5.66 -12.88 -2.15
C ALA A 62 4.82 -11.78 -1.48
N ASP A 63 4.22 -12.07 -0.32
CA ASP A 63 3.46 -11.07 0.45
C ASP A 63 4.37 -9.90 0.87
N THR A 64 5.52 -10.21 1.48
CA THR A 64 6.45 -9.18 1.98
C THR A 64 7.08 -8.37 0.84
N GLN A 65 7.52 -9.00 -0.25
CA GLN A 65 8.11 -8.30 -1.39
C GLN A 65 7.10 -7.37 -2.07
N THR A 66 5.88 -7.87 -2.26
CA THR A 66 4.81 -7.08 -2.89
C THR A 66 4.45 -5.88 -2.02
N GLU A 67 4.26 -6.05 -0.70
CA GLU A 67 3.97 -4.90 0.18
C GLU A 67 5.09 -3.85 0.13
N HIS A 68 6.35 -4.28 0.17
CA HIS A 68 7.50 -3.39 0.11
C HIS A 68 7.56 -2.58 -1.20
N GLU A 69 7.34 -3.23 -2.35
CA GLU A 69 7.34 -2.56 -3.66
C GLU A 69 6.18 -1.58 -3.81
N LEU A 70 4.97 -1.96 -3.38
CA LEU A 70 3.80 -1.08 -3.38
C LEU A 70 4.02 0.14 -2.50
N ARG A 71 4.58 -0.04 -1.29
CA ARG A 71 4.92 1.05 -0.37
C ARG A 71 5.92 2.02 -1.00
N ALA A 72 6.98 1.51 -1.61
CA ALA A 72 7.98 2.34 -2.28
C ALA A 72 7.37 3.14 -3.45
N HIS A 73 6.50 2.52 -4.23
CA HIS A 73 5.84 3.17 -5.36
C HIS A 73 4.86 4.27 -4.92
N ILE A 74 4.06 4.00 -3.88
CA ILE A 74 3.15 4.99 -3.26
C ILE A 74 3.96 6.15 -2.69
N ALA A 75 5.00 5.90 -1.90
CA ALA A 75 5.82 6.95 -1.29
C ALA A 75 6.50 7.85 -2.35
N SER A 76 6.82 7.31 -3.53
CA SER A 76 7.40 8.08 -4.63
C SER A 76 6.40 9.01 -5.31
N LYS A 77 5.13 8.63 -5.43
CA LYS A 77 4.10 9.42 -6.13
C LYS A 77 3.31 10.31 -5.19
N PHE A 78 3.06 9.82 -3.98
CA PHE A 78 2.25 10.44 -2.94
C PHE A 78 2.99 10.38 -1.59
N PRO A 79 4.07 11.17 -1.43
CA PRO A 79 4.93 11.11 -0.23
C PRO A 79 4.20 11.46 1.07
N GLU A 80 3.10 12.19 0.99
CA GLU A 80 2.30 12.60 2.15
C GLU A 80 1.21 11.57 2.51
N HIS A 81 0.85 10.65 1.61
CA HIS A 81 -0.25 9.72 1.87
C HIS A 81 0.13 8.66 2.91
N ARG A 82 -0.84 8.29 3.76
CA ARG A 82 -0.67 7.20 4.73
C ARG A 82 -0.81 5.83 4.06
N ILE A 83 -0.15 4.81 4.62
CA ILE A 83 -0.25 3.43 4.14
C ILE A 83 -0.51 2.47 5.31
N LEU A 84 -1.55 1.66 5.19
CA LEU A 84 -1.93 0.58 6.07
C LEU A 84 -1.75 -0.74 5.31
N GLY A 85 -0.75 -1.55 5.69
CA GLY A 85 -0.51 -2.87 5.12
C GLY A 85 -0.79 -3.99 6.10
N GLU A 86 -1.03 -5.19 5.59
CA GLU A 86 -1.32 -6.40 6.37
C GLU A 86 -0.07 -6.97 7.07
N GLU A 87 1.11 -6.84 6.44
CA GLU A 87 2.35 -7.44 6.94
C GLU A 87 3.17 -6.49 7.80
N GLU A 88 3.25 -5.20 7.44
CA GLU A 88 4.00 -4.20 8.22
C GLU A 88 3.13 -3.29 9.10
N GLY A 89 1.80 -3.46 9.09
CA GLY A 89 0.87 -2.61 9.86
C GLY A 89 0.73 -1.18 9.32
N GLN A 90 0.33 -0.23 10.18
CA GLN A 90 0.31 1.20 9.85
C GLN A 90 1.74 1.75 9.87
N THR A 91 2.34 1.90 8.69
CA THR A 91 3.61 2.63 8.56
C THR A 91 3.37 3.81 7.63
N LEU A 92 3.62 5.01 8.16
CA LEU A 92 3.82 6.17 7.30
C LEU A 92 5.05 5.89 6.42
N PRO A 93 5.11 6.36 5.16
CA PRO A 93 6.41 6.51 4.51
C PRO A 93 7.35 7.29 5.46
N PRO A 94 8.68 7.03 5.45
CA PRO A 94 9.60 7.75 6.33
C PRO A 94 9.47 9.26 6.06
N MET A 95 8.73 9.93 6.95
CA MET A 95 8.51 11.36 6.90
C MET A 95 9.81 12.08 7.27
N PRO A 96 10.02 13.32 6.80
CA PRO A 96 10.89 14.25 7.48
C PRO A 96 10.52 14.29 8.97
N THR A 97 11.54 14.33 9.84
CA THR A 97 11.42 14.42 11.30
C THR A 97 10.30 15.38 11.74
N GLU A 98 9.39 14.86 12.57
CA GLU A 98 8.28 15.54 13.27
C GLU A 98 7.04 15.92 12.42
N PRO A 99 5.82 15.44 12.78
CA PRO A 99 4.58 15.95 12.20
C PRO A 99 4.38 17.42 12.61
N SER A 100 4.33 18.30 11.63
CA SER A 100 3.90 19.70 11.80
C SER A 100 2.40 19.73 12.10
N ALA A 101 1.91 20.76 12.82
CA ALA A 101 0.48 21.01 13.02
C ALA A 101 -0.30 21.29 11.70
N GLU A 102 0.38 21.22 10.56
CA GLU A 102 -0.09 21.37 9.20
C GLU A 102 -0.07 20.04 8.42
N ASP A 103 -0.01 18.89 9.10
CA ASP A 103 -0.06 17.58 8.44
C ASP A 103 -1.46 17.35 7.82
N THR A 104 -1.60 17.69 6.54
CA THR A 104 -2.87 17.75 5.79
C THR A 104 -3.23 16.46 5.07
N SER A 105 -2.49 15.35 5.25
CA SER A 105 -2.74 14.13 4.47
C SER A 105 -4.15 13.59 4.66
N THR A 106 -4.99 13.77 3.65
CA THR A 106 -6.39 13.32 3.61
C THR A 106 -6.55 11.87 3.14
N PHE A 107 -5.49 11.24 2.64
CA PHE A 107 -5.53 9.94 1.97
C PHE A 107 -4.75 8.84 2.72
N GLU A 108 -5.35 7.66 2.79
CA GLU A 108 -4.77 6.41 3.29
C GLU A 108 -4.94 5.30 2.24
N TRP A 109 -3.84 4.63 1.91
CA TRP A 109 -3.80 3.43 1.10
C TRP A 109 -3.90 2.19 1.99
N VAL A 110 -4.83 1.29 1.68
CA VAL A 110 -4.96 -0.02 2.33
C VAL A 110 -4.44 -1.08 1.37
N LEU A 111 -3.40 -1.80 1.80
CA LEU A 111 -2.72 -2.82 1.02
C LEU A 111 -2.95 -4.20 1.63
N ASP A 112 -3.44 -5.10 0.79
CA ASP A 112 -3.49 -6.54 1.00
C ASP A 112 -2.77 -7.17 -0.21
N PRO A 113 -1.50 -7.59 -0.05
CA PRO A 113 -0.68 -8.08 -1.16
C PRO A 113 -1.22 -9.36 -1.80
N ILE A 114 -1.72 -10.30 -0.97
CA ILE A 114 -2.29 -11.57 -1.42
C ILE A 114 -3.51 -11.89 -0.53
N ASP A 115 -4.69 -11.62 -1.07
CA ASP A 115 -5.95 -11.95 -0.38
C ASP A 115 -6.11 -13.48 -0.34
N GLY A 116 -5.93 -14.04 0.85
CA GLY A 116 -5.99 -15.48 1.09
C GLY A 116 -4.70 -16.22 0.73
N THR A 117 -3.58 -15.83 1.35
CA THR A 117 -2.26 -16.49 1.29
C THR A 117 -2.34 -18.03 1.37
N HIS A 118 -3.30 -18.57 2.12
CA HIS A 118 -3.53 -20.01 2.22
C HIS A 118 -3.99 -20.68 0.91
N ASN A 119 -4.76 -20.00 0.08
CA ASN A 119 -5.14 -20.48 -1.25
C ASN A 119 -3.98 -20.30 -2.24
N PHE A 120 -3.24 -19.19 -2.14
CA PHE A 120 -2.06 -18.92 -2.96
C PHE A 120 -1.00 -20.03 -2.83
N MET A 121 -0.73 -20.48 -1.60
CA MET A 121 0.19 -21.60 -1.34
C MET A 121 -0.26 -22.95 -1.93
N ARG A 122 -1.54 -23.10 -2.30
CA ARG A 122 -2.09 -24.36 -2.83
C ARG A 122 -2.15 -24.43 -4.35
N GLY A 123 -1.92 -23.31 -5.05
CA GLY A 123 -1.91 -23.23 -6.52
C GLY A 123 -3.29 -23.04 -7.13
#